data_AF-A0A068YQ41-F1
#
_entry.id   AF-A0A068YQ41-F1
#
_cell.length_a   1.000
_cell.length_b   1.000
_cell.length_c   1.000
_cell.angle_alpha   90.00
_cell.angle_beta   90.00
_cell.angle_gamma   90.00
#
_symmetry.space_group_name_H-M   'P 1'
#
loop_
_entity.id
_entity.type
_entity.pdbx_description
1 polymer ?
#
loop_
_entity_poly.entity_id
_entity_poly.type
_entity_poly.pdbx_seq_one_letter_code
_entity_poly.pdbx_strand_id
1 'polypeptide(L)'
;MPVTVKVNGTANSLVHKGSNGISVATIPDVCKTPSPAGPVPLPYPNMSQSATLAKGTTTVKADGGMMIAIKGSEFSLSNGDNPGVAGGVKSSTFMKESTWILYSFDVKMDGENACRLTDKKFQNHENTVDLAGTLQQFLRMTPAEQEAECKEIAETVYARCTELKERIAALEEDKLDEFNVARNKPSPSLAKGTGSWDGHIHQATGVQNGLRTAVGQYTERGCTEPKIPKECRDLAHAALPTRPLKKKT
;
A
#
# COMPACT_ATOMS: atom_id res chain seq x y z
N MET A 1 -23.73 5.53 9.27
CA MET A 1 -23.90 5.98 7.87
C MET A 1 -22.97 5.18 6.98
N PRO A 2 -23.18 5.10 5.65
CA PRO A 2 -22.21 4.43 4.80
C PRO A 2 -20.86 5.16 4.85
N VAL A 3 -19.79 4.41 4.67
CA VAL A 3 -18.45 4.93 4.38
C VAL A 3 -18.24 4.65 2.90
N THR A 4 -17.99 5.67 2.07
CA THR A 4 -17.91 5.48 0.61
C THR A 4 -16.64 6.01 -0.04
N VAL A 5 -15.89 6.84 0.67
CA VAL A 5 -14.72 7.52 0.10
C VAL A 5 -13.42 6.76 0.39
N LYS A 6 -12.67 6.42 -0.67
CA LYS A 6 -11.31 5.86 -0.59
C LYS A 6 -10.27 6.97 -0.62
N VAL A 7 -9.19 6.80 0.13
CA VAL A 7 -8.04 7.70 0.15
C VAL A 7 -6.76 6.89 0.12
N ASN A 8 -5.94 7.08 -0.91
CA ASN A 8 -4.72 6.32 -1.18
C ASN A 8 -4.93 4.81 -1.36
N GLY A 9 -5.02 4.38 -2.61
CA GLY A 9 -5.13 2.98 -2.99
C GLY A 9 -6.56 2.46 -2.94
N THR A 10 -6.71 1.14 -2.76
CA THR A 10 -7.96 0.44 -3.05
C THR A 10 -8.85 0.14 -1.84
N ALA A 11 -8.30 0.23 -0.61
CA ALA A 11 -8.99 -0.23 0.60
C ALA A 11 -9.07 0.78 1.75
N ASN A 12 -8.19 1.79 1.77
CA ASN A 12 -8.12 2.78 2.83
C ASN A 12 -9.32 3.72 2.78
N SER A 13 -10.25 3.55 3.71
CA SER A 13 -11.42 4.40 3.81
C SER A 13 -11.11 5.70 4.54
N LEU A 14 -11.74 6.78 4.10
CA LEU A 14 -11.66 8.09 4.75
C LEU A 14 -12.36 8.07 6.10
N VAL A 15 -11.73 8.63 7.15
CA VAL A 15 -12.40 8.82 8.44
C VAL A 15 -13.19 10.13 8.39
N HIS A 16 -14.47 10.06 8.73
CA HIS A 16 -15.36 11.23 8.84
C HIS A 16 -16.28 11.04 10.04
N LYS A 17 -16.94 12.11 10.50
CA LYS A 17 -17.72 12.11 11.76
C LYS A 17 -18.83 11.06 11.83
N GLY A 18 -19.37 10.67 10.67
CA GLY A 18 -20.43 9.67 10.55
C GLY A 18 -19.95 8.25 10.20
N SER A 19 -18.64 8.00 10.18
CA SER A 19 -18.07 6.73 9.70
C SER A 19 -18.25 5.55 10.67
N ASN A 20 -18.75 5.82 11.88
CA ASN A 20 -18.84 4.85 12.99
C ASN A 20 -17.50 4.19 13.35
N GLY A 21 -16.39 4.86 13.02
CA GLY A 21 -15.05 4.39 13.37
C GLY A 21 -14.75 4.48 14.86
N ILE A 22 -14.04 3.47 15.37
CA ILE A 22 -13.59 3.34 16.76
C ILE A 22 -12.07 3.18 16.75
N SER A 23 -11.38 4.00 17.53
CA SER A 23 -9.93 3.86 17.78
C SER A 23 -9.74 3.25 19.16
N VAL A 24 -8.96 2.17 19.25
CA VAL A 24 -8.74 1.43 20.50
C VAL A 24 -7.24 1.42 20.79
N ALA A 25 -6.84 1.85 21.97
CA ALA A 25 -5.44 1.84 22.36
C ALA A 25 -4.88 0.41 22.30
N THR A 26 -3.80 0.24 21.53
CA THR A 26 -3.11 -1.06 21.37
C THR A 26 -2.06 -1.26 22.47
N ILE A 27 -1.61 -0.17 23.07
CA ILE A 27 -0.80 -0.17 24.28
C ILE A 27 -1.71 0.23 25.45
N PRO A 28 -1.66 -0.45 26.61
CA PRO A 28 -2.50 -0.07 27.73
C PRO A 28 -2.29 1.37 28.16
N ASP A 29 -3.38 2.06 28.47
CA ASP A 29 -3.38 3.42 29.00
C ASP A 29 -3.00 3.37 30.48
N VAL A 30 -1.73 3.63 30.80
CA VAL A 30 -1.26 3.57 32.19
C VAL A 30 -1.63 4.87 32.90
N CYS A 31 -2.58 4.78 33.83
CA CYS A 31 -3.14 5.91 34.57
C CYS A 31 -2.92 5.78 36.08
N LYS A 32 -2.86 6.92 36.75
CA LYS A 32 -2.76 7.03 38.20
C LYS A 32 -4.13 6.74 38.81
N THR A 33 -4.21 5.67 39.58
CA THR A 33 -5.44 5.18 40.21
C THR A 33 -5.41 5.51 41.69
N PRO A 34 -6.40 6.24 42.23
CA PRO A 34 -6.47 6.53 43.66
C PRO A 34 -6.42 5.26 44.51
N SER A 35 -5.57 5.27 45.54
CA SER A 35 -5.48 4.21 46.54
C SER A 35 -5.23 4.82 47.93
N PRO A 36 -5.44 4.07 49.03
CA PRO A 36 -5.20 4.58 50.39
C PRO A 36 -3.76 5.08 50.63
N ALA A 37 -2.76 4.53 49.94
CA ALA A 37 -1.36 4.92 50.07
C ALA A 37 -0.91 5.99 49.04
N GLY A 38 -1.87 6.57 48.29
CA GLY A 38 -1.62 7.49 47.19
C GLY A 38 -1.85 6.86 45.81
N PRO A 39 -1.86 7.65 44.72
CA PRO A 39 -2.17 7.13 43.40
C PRO A 39 -1.13 6.13 42.90
N VAL A 40 -1.58 4.99 42.38
CA VAL A 40 -0.72 3.94 41.81
C VAL A 40 -0.91 3.80 40.29
N PRO A 41 0.15 3.57 39.51
CA PRO A 41 0.03 3.40 38.06
C PRO A 41 -0.57 2.02 37.72
N LEU A 42 -1.71 2.01 37.02
CA LEU A 42 -2.37 0.79 36.55
C LEU A 42 -2.71 0.87 35.05
N PRO A 43 -2.62 -0.25 34.31
CA PRO A 43 -2.97 -0.30 32.89
C PRO A 43 -4.49 -0.38 32.68
N TYR A 44 -5.01 0.43 31.75
CA TYR A 44 -6.43 0.44 31.35
C TYR A 44 -6.61 0.29 29.83
N PRO A 45 -7.77 -0.19 29.36
CA PRO A 45 -8.16 0.03 27.98
C PRO A 45 -8.45 1.53 27.76
N ASN A 46 -8.32 2.00 26.53
CA ASN A 46 -8.79 3.33 26.16
C ASN A 46 -9.32 3.32 24.72
N MET A 47 -10.39 4.05 24.49
CA MET A 47 -11.13 4.07 23.23
C MET A 47 -11.66 5.47 22.93
N SER A 48 -11.64 5.85 21.65
CA SER A 48 -12.23 7.10 21.15
C SER A 48 -13.01 6.83 19.86
N GLN A 49 -13.96 7.70 19.53
CA GLN A 49 -14.91 7.44 18.46
C GLN A 49 -15.03 8.60 17.47
N SER A 50 -15.18 8.27 16.19
CA SER A 50 -15.40 9.20 15.08
C SER A 50 -16.61 10.12 15.27
N ALA A 51 -17.65 9.68 16.00
CA ALA A 51 -18.80 10.52 16.33
C ALA A 51 -18.42 11.79 17.10
N THR A 52 -17.29 11.77 17.81
CA THR A 52 -16.74 12.91 18.57
C THR A 52 -15.71 13.71 17.78
N LEU A 53 -15.60 13.48 16.47
CA LEU A 53 -14.69 14.22 15.61
C LEU A 53 -14.97 15.74 15.71
N ALA A 54 -13.88 16.47 15.96
CA ALA A 54 -13.79 17.90 16.05
C ALA A 54 -12.56 18.40 15.29
N LYS A 55 -12.53 19.70 14.98
CA LYS A 55 -11.42 20.36 14.24
C LYS A 55 -11.12 19.68 12.89
N GLY A 56 -12.11 19.02 12.31
CA GLY A 56 -12.05 18.46 10.95
C GLY A 56 -12.39 19.52 9.89
N THR A 57 -12.70 19.07 8.69
CA THR A 57 -13.03 19.96 7.57
C THR A 57 -14.30 20.80 7.80
N THR A 58 -14.24 22.04 7.31
CA THR A 58 -15.34 22.99 7.30
C THR A 58 -16.00 23.08 5.93
N THR A 59 -15.23 23.04 4.83
CA THR A 59 -15.76 23.27 3.47
C THR A 59 -16.04 21.99 2.70
N VAL A 60 -15.16 20.99 2.80
CA VAL A 60 -15.36 19.67 2.17
C VAL A 60 -16.07 18.72 3.13
N LYS A 61 -17.08 17.99 2.64
CA LYS A 61 -17.86 17.02 3.45
C LYS A 61 -17.88 15.65 2.76
N ALA A 62 -18.02 14.59 3.56
CA ALA A 62 -18.19 13.22 3.09
C ALA A 62 -19.50 12.65 3.64
N ASP A 63 -20.09 11.69 2.92
CA ASP A 63 -21.16 10.81 3.38
C ASP A 63 -22.21 11.48 4.28
N GLY A 64 -23.29 12.00 3.68
CA GLY A 64 -24.35 12.67 4.42
C GLY A 64 -23.94 14.03 5.02
N GLY A 65 -22.94 14.69 4.42
CA GLY A 65 -22.53 16.05 4.83
C GLY A 65 -21.64 16.09 6.08
N MET A 66 -21.03 14.97 6.46
CA MET A 66 -20.18 14.88 7.65
C MET A 66 -18.82 15.53 7.45
N MET A 67 -18.30 16.15 8.52
CA MET A 67 -16.93 16.65 8.53
C MET A 67 -15.93 15.49 8.42
N ILE A 68 -14.83 15.76 7.76
CA ILE A 68 -13.79 14.79 7.45
C ILE A 68 -12.63 14.99 8.43
N ALA A 69 -12.01 13.89 8.85
CA ALA A 69 -10.80 13.93 9.65
C ALA A 69 -9.61 14.29 8.76
N ILE A 70 -8.88 15.31 9.20
CA ILE A 70 -7.67 15.82 8.54
C ILE A 70 -6.57 15.98 9.58
N LYS A 71 -5.33 16.17 9.15
CA LYS A 71 -4.22 16.51 10.04
C LYS A 71 -4.59 17.70 10.95
N GLY A 72 -4.37 17.54 12.25
CA GLY A 72 -4.75 18.52 13.28
C GLY A 72 -6.18 18.34 13.84
N SER A 73 -6.99 17.46 13.25
CA SER A 73 -8.29 17.07 13.82
C SER A 73 -8.14 16.10 14.99
N GLU A 74 -9.22 15.93 15.74
CA GLU A 74 -9.24 15.09 16.95
C GLU A 74 -10.58 14.37 17.14
N PHE A 75 -10.54 13.20 17.79
CA PHE A 75 -11.72 12.70 18.50
C PHE A 75 -11.68 13.34 19.88
N SER A 76 -12.68 14.16 20.22
CA SER A 76 -12.57 15.12 21.32
C SER A 76 -12.50 14.51 22.72
N LEU A 77 -12.78 13.21 22.86
CA LEU A 77 -12.73 12.49 24.13
C LEU A 77 -12.38 11.02 23.94
N SER A 78 -11.79 10.43 24.97
CA SER A 78 -11.53 9.00 25.09
C SER A 78 -12.17 8.43 26.37
N ASN A 79 -12.40 7.11 26.43
CA ASN A 79 -13.02 6.41 27.55
C ASN A 79 -12.42 5.02 27.76
N GLY A 80 -12.64 4.42 28.94
CA GLY A 80 -12.17 3.07 29.29
C GLY A 80 -11.16 3.07 30.44
N ASP A 81 -10.53 4.22 30.69
CA ASP A 81 -9.57 4.50 31.75
C ASP A 81 -10.22 5.16 32.97
N ASN A 82 -11.56 5.09 33.08
CA ASN A 82 -12.36 5.77 34.10
C ASN A 82 -11.91 5.57 35.56
N PRO A 83 -11.34 4.42 35.99
CA PRO A 83 -10.80 4.29 37.34
C PRO A 83 -9.49 5.08 37.58
N GLY A 84 -8.74 5.39 36.53
CA GLY A 84 -7.50 6.16 36.54
C GLY A 84 -7.69 7.68 36.63
N VAL A 85 -8.63 8.14 37.47
CA VAL A 85 -9.09 9.54 37.52
C VAL A 85 -8.01 10.56 37.91
N ALA A 86 -6.89 10.14 38.50
CA ALA A 86 -5.76 11.02 38.77
C ALA A 86 -4.88 11.28 37.52
N GLY A 87 -5.32 10.76 36.38
CA GLY A 87 -4.82 11.02 35.04
C GLY A 87 -3.69 10.11 34.61
N GLY A 88 -3.38 10.16 33.32
CA GLY A 88 -2.29 9.42 32.70
C GLY A 88 -0.94 9.63 33.37
N VAL A 89 -0.10 8.60 33.42
CA VAL A 89 1.27 8.71 33.98
C VAL A 89 2.12 9.70 33.18
N LYS A 90 1.99 9.71 31.85
CA LYS A 90 2.68 10.65 30.97
C LYS A 90 1.91 11.96 30.83
N SER A 91 0.61 11.90 30.52
CA SER A 91 -0.15 13.10 30.16
C SER A 91 -0.67 13.89 31.37
N SER A 92 -0.82 13.25 32.53
CA SER A 92 -1.55 13.81 33.69
C SER A 92 -2.96 14.29 33.37
N THR A 93 -3.57 13.75 32.31
CA THR A 93 -4.94 14.09 31.90
C THR A 93 -5.86 12.87 31.96
N PHE A 94 -7.16 13.12 31.84
CA PHE A 94 -8.21 12.10 31.95
C PHE A 94 -9.29 12.35 30.90
N MET A 95 -9.71 11.28 30.20
CA MET A 95 -10.73 11.31 29.14
C MET A 95 -10.46 12.34 28.03
N LYS A 96 -9.19 12.58 27.72
CA LYS A 96 -8.78 13.59 26.73
C LYS A 96 -8.82 13.08 25.30
N GLU A 97 -8.57 14.00 24.39
CA GLU A 97 -8.69 13.78 22.96
C GLU A 97 -7.73 12.72 22.43
N SER A 98 -8.09 12.22 21.25
CA SER A 98 -7.27 11.35 20.43
C SER A 98 -6.96 11.98 19.08
N THR A 99 -5.68 12.21 18.81
CA THR A 99 -5.15 12.88 17.61
C THR A 99 -4.40 11.91 16.71
N TRP A 100 -4.23 12.26 15.43
CA TRP A 100 -3.54 11.42 14.45
C TRP A 100 -2.04 11.59 14.46
N ILE A 101 -1.33 10.46 14.40
CA ILE A 101 0.12 10.36 14.19
C ILE A 101 0.42 10.31 12.69
N LEU A 102 -0.34 9.48 11.96
CA LEU A 102 -0.23 9.31 10.52
C LEU A 102 -1.47 9.85 9.80
N TYR A 103 -1.29 10.15 8.53
CA TYR A 103 -2.30 10.68 7.62
C TYR A 103 -1.82 10.46 6.18
N SER A 104 -2.67 10.72 5.19
CA SER A 104 -2.31 10.70 3.77
C SER A 104 -1.09 11.60 3.49
N PHE A 105 -0.21 11.23 2.56
CA PHE A 105 0.94 12.08 2.21
C PHE A 105 0.59 13.16 1.18
N ASP A 106 -0.44 12.94 0.37
CA ASP A 106 -0.73 13.66 -0.88
C ASP A 106 -2.21 14.04 -1.04
N VAL A 107 -3.14 13.28 -0.47
CA VAL A 107 -4.57 13.63 -0.49
C VAL A 107 -4.85 14.63 0.62
N LYS A 108 -5.27 15.83 0.23
CA LYS A 108 -5.57 16.93 1.13
C LYS A 108 -7.01 17.40 0.98
N MET A 109 -7.61 17.83 2.09
CA MET A 109 -8.95 18.40 2.18
C MET A 109 -8.87 19.60 3.12
N ASP A 110 -9.48 20.72 2.72
CA ASP A 110 -9.25 22.03 3.38
C ASP A 110 -7.76 22.37 3.57
N GLY A 111 -6.90 21.95 2.63
CA GLY A 111 -5.45 22.21 2.67
C GLY A 111 -4.64 21.26 3.56
N GLU A 112 -5.29 20.42 4.36
CA GLU A 112 -4.65 19.49 5.30
C GLU A 112 -4.80 18.03 4.87
N ASN A 113 -3.86 17.19 5.28
CA ASN A 113 -3.80 15.79 4.86
C ASN A 113 -4.97 14.97 5.42
N ALA A 114 -5.62 14.17 4.57
CA ALA A 114 -6.76 13.36 4.95
C ALA A 114 -6.36 12.19 5.89
N CYS A 115 -7.16 11.94 6.91
CA CYS A 115 -6.98 10.83 7.85
C CYS A 115 -7.79 9.60 7.40
N ARG A 116 -7.16 8.43 7.47
CA ARG A 116 -7.68 7.18 6.92
C ARG A 116 -7.89 6.13 8.02
N LEU A 117 -8.65 5.10 7.69
CA LEU A 117 -8.59 3.80 8.36
C LEU A 117 -7.12 3.38 8.51
N THR A 118 -6.78 2.78 9.65
CA THR A 118 -5.42 2.32 10.03
C THR A 118 -4.35 3.38 10.28
N ASP A 119 -4.64 4.66 10.03
CA ASP A 119 -3.72 5.72 10.46
C ASP A 119 -3.65 5.75 12.00
N LYS A 120 -2.42 5.75 12.51
CA LYS A 120 -2.14 5.60 13.95
C LYS A 120 -2.55 6.83 14.72
N LYS A 121 -2.91 6.66 16.00
CA LYS A 121 -3.41 7.73 16.85
C LYS A 121 -2.75 7.75 18.22
N PHE A 122 -2.60 8.94 18.77
CA PHE A 122 -2.44 9.12 20.22
C PHE A 122 -3.81 9.08 20.89
N GLN A 123 -3.88 8.68 22.16
CA GLN A 123 -5.10 8.80 22.96
C GLN A 123 -4.80 9.39 24.35
N ASN A 124 -5.82 10.01 24.95
CA ASN A 124 -5.77 10.64 26.28
C ASN A 124 -4.62 11.64 26.42
N HIS A 125 -4.59 12.61 25.48
CA HIS A 125 -3.53 13.62 25.40
C HIS A 125 -2.13 12.98 25.33
N GLU A 126 -1.98 12.01 24.42
CA GLU A 126 -0.76 11.25 24.18
C GLU A 126 -0.25 10.40 25.35
N ASN A 127 -1.12 10.02 26.30
CA ASN A 127 -0.74 9.06 27.35
C ASN A 127 -0.52 7.66 26.79
N THR A 128 -1.29 7.29 25.78
CA THR A 128 -1.18 6.00 25.09
C THR A 128 -1.34 6.16 23.58
N VAL A 129 -1.20 5.04 22.85
CA VAL A 129 -1.26 4.96 21.39
C VAL A 129 -2.17 3.84 20.91
N ASP A 130 -2.84 4.13 19.81
CA ASP A 130 -3.47 3.15 18.93
C ASP A 130 -2.59 3.00 17.68
N LEU A 131 -1.88 1.87 17.61
CA LEU A 131 -1.01 1.53 16.49
C LEU A 131 -1.75 0.75 15.39
N ALA A 132 -2.97 0.29 15.64
CA ALA A 132 -3.84 -0.36 14.66
C ALA A 132 -4.62 0.67 13.83
N GLY A 133 -4.85 1.85 14.42
CA GLY A 133 -5.59 2.97 13.85
C GLY A 133 -7.11 2.81 13.98
N THR A 134 -7.84 3.78 13.43
CA THR A 134 -9.31 3.77 13.53
C THR A 134 -9.89 2.57 12.78
N LEU A 135 -10.58 1.70 13.53
CA LEU A 135 -11.34 0.58 13.00
C LEU A 135 -12.66 1.11 12.45
N GLN A 136 -12.86 0.98 11.14
CA GLN A 136 -14.10 1.29 10.44
C GLN A 136 -14.24 0.37 9.22
N GLN A 137 -15.32 0.53 8.45
CA GLN A 137 -15.50 -0.26 7.24
C GLN A 137 -14.35 -0.01 6.25
N PHE A 138 -13.63 -1.06 5.86
CA PHE A 138 -12.73 -1.03 4.72
C PHE A 138 -13.55 -1.03 3.43
N LEU A 139 -13.07 -0.32 2.41
CA LEU A 139 -13.76 -0.30 1.12
C LEU A 139 -13.21 -1.41 0.24
N ARG A 140 -14.11 -2.14 -0.41
CA ARG A 140 -13.72 -3.12 -1.42
C ARG A 140 -13.57 -2.42 -2.76
N MET A 141 -12.81 -3.02 -3.66
CA MET A 141 -12.87 -2.63 -5.06
C MET A 141 -14.26 -2.89 -5.61
N THR A 142 -14.76 -1.91 -6.35
CA THR A 142 -15.92 -2.07 -7.21
C THR A 142 -15.54 -2.96 -8.40
N PRO A 143 -16.52 -3.59 -9.06
CA PRO A 143 -16.25 -4.34 -10.28
C PRO A 143 -15.51 -3.53 -11.36
N ALA A 144 -15.87 -2.25 -11.52
CA ALA A 144 -15.21 -1.36 -12.48
C ALA A 144 -13.75 -1.06 -12.14
N GLU A 145 -13.43 -0.85 -10.86
CA GLU A 145 -12.04 -0.69 -10.43
C GLU A 145 -11.24 -1.98 -10.61
N GLN A 146 -11.86 -3.13 -10.34
CA GLN A 146 -11.22 -4.44 -10.54
C GLN A 146 -10.93 -4.68 -12.02
N GLU A 147 -11.87 -4.38 -12.90
CA GLU A 147 -11.68 -4.46 -14.35
C GLU A 147 -10.54 -3.55 -14.82
N ALA A 148 -10.48 -2.31 -14.33
CA ALA A 148 -9.41 -1.37 -14.66
C ALA A 148 -8.02 -1.88 -14.20
N GLU A 149 -7.91 -2.40 -12.98
CA GLU A 149 -6.66 -2.98 -12.48
C GLU A 149 -6.24 -4.21 -13.31
N CYS A 150 -7.19 -5.10 -13.63
CA CYS A 150 -6.92 -6.26 -14.48
C CYS A 150 -6.44 -5.86 -15.88
N LYS A 151 -7.00 -4.79 -16.45
CA LYS A 151 -6.57 -4.24 -17.73
C LYS A 151 -5.13 -3.72 -17.68
N GLU A 152 -4.78 -2.94 -16.66
CA GLU A 152 -3.42 -2.41 -16.48
C GLU A 152 -2.38 -3.53 -16.33
N ILE A 153 -2.70 -4.56 -15.53
CA ILE A 153 -1.84 -5.73 -15.38
C ILE A 153 -1.69 -6.47 -16.72
N ALA A 154 -2.80 -6.67 -17.46
CA ALA A 154 -2.76 -7.32 -18.76
C ALA A 154 -1.89 -6.54 -19.76
N GLU A 155 -2.03 -5.21 -19.83
CA GLU A 155 -1.17 -4.32 -20.63
C GLU A 155 0.31 -4.51 -20.31
N THR A 156 0.64 -4.60 -19.01
CA THR A 156 2.01 -4.90 -18.56
C THR A 156 2.47 -6.28 -19.04
N VAL A 157 1.61 -7.30 -18.97
CA VAL A 157 1.94 -8.64 -19.47
C VAL A 157 2.18 -8.62 -20.99
N TYR A 158 1.34 -7.96 -21.78
CA TYR A 158 1.52 -7.84 -23.23
C TYR A 158 2.84 -7.16 -23.59
N ALA A 159 3.15 -6.04 -22.92
CA ALA A 159 4.37 -5.30 -23.15
C ALA A 159 5.63 -6.14 -22.86
N ARG A 160 5.68 -6.79 -21.69
CA ARG A 160 6.83 -7.63 -21.29
C ARG A 160 6.96 -8.88 -22.13
N CYS A 161 5.84 -9.48 -22.53
CA CYS A 161 5.83 -10.63 -23.42
C CYS A 161 6.41 -10.27 -24.79
N THR A 162 6.02 -9.13 -25.35
CA THR A 162 6.55 -8.64 -26.63
C THR A 162 8.04 -8.36 -26.54
N GLU A 163 8.48 -7.61 -25.52
CA GLU A 163 9.91 -7.31 -25.31
C GLU A 163 10.74 -8.60 -25.17
N LEU A 164 10.25 -9.57 -24.41
CA LEU A 164 10.97 -10.82 -24.20
C LEU A 164 11.08 -11.64 -25.48
N LYS A 165 10.02 -11.69 -26.29
CA LYS A 165 10.05 -12.37 -27.61
C LYS A 165 11.10 -11.74 -28.52
N GLU A 166 11.14 -10.42 -28.60
CA GLU A 166 12.12 -9.69 -29.43
C GLU A 166 13.55 -9.97 -28.96
N ARG A 167 13.80 -9.98 -27.65
CA ARG A 167 15.12 -10.31 -27.09
C ARG A 167 15.54 -11.75 -27.36
N ILE A 168 14.61 -12.70 -27.22
CA ILE A 168 14.87 -14.11 -27.53
C ILE A 168 15.18 -14.27 -29.03
N ALA A 169 14.39 -13.64 -29.90
CA ALA A 169 14.63 -13.68 -31.35
C ALA A 169 16.01 -13.09 -31.73
N ALA A 170 16.40 -11.96 -31.11
CA ALA A 170 17.71 -11.35 -31.32
C ALA A 170 18.86 -12.26 -30.88
N LEU A 171 18.72 -12.94 -29.74
CA LEU A 171 19.68 -13.94 -29.27
C LEU A 171 19.72 -15.14 -30.25
N GLU A 172 18.57 -15.69 -30.64
CA GLU A 172 18.52 -16.84 -31.53
C GLU A 172 19.16 -16.56 -32.90
N GLU A 173 19.02 -15.35 -33.42
CA GLU A 173 19.60 -14.95 -34.71
C GLU A 173 21.10 -14.63 -34.62
N ASP A 174 21.54 -13.99 -33.53
CA ASP A 174 22.93 -13.57 -33.25
C ASP A 174 23.63 -12.93 -34.46
N LYS A 175 23.03 -11.88 -35.04
CA LYS A 175 23.52 -11.23 -36.27
C LYS A 175 24.99 -10.79 -36.19
N LEU A 176 25.44 -10.43 -34.99
CA LEU A 176 26.78 -9.89 -34.74
C LEU A 176 27.76 -10.97 -34.24
N ASP A 177 27.35 -12.24 -34.23
CA ASP A 177 28.14 -13.38 -33.76
C ASP A 177 28.66 -13.19 -32.32
N GLU A 178 27.88 -12.49 -31.48
CA GLU A 178 28.26 -12.13 -30.12
C GLU A 178 28.54 -13.36 -29.27
N PHE A 179 27.88 -14.48 -29.56
CA PHE A 179 28.17 -15.74 -28.90
C PHE A 179 29.64 -16.15 -29.03
N ASN A 180 30.26 -15.94 -30.20
CA ASN A 180 31.65 -16.32 -30.44
C ASN A 180 32.63 -15.16 -30.18
N VAL A 181 32.27 -13.93 -30.58
CA VAL A 181 33.22 -12.79 -30.51
C VAL A 181 33.11 -11.95 -29.23
N ALA A 182 31.98 -12.01 -28.52
CA ALA A 182 31.68 -11.16 -27.36
C ALA A 182 30.86 -11.90 -26.28
N ARG A 183 31.25 -13.15 -25.93
CA ARG A 183 30.44 -14.03 -25.06
C ARG A 183 30.15 -13.41 -23.68
N ASN A 184 31.20 -13.06 -22.93
CA ASN A 184 31.08 -12.62 -21.54
C ASN A 184 31.39 -11.12 -21.36
N LYS A 185 32.07 -10.50 -22.33
CA LYS A 185 32.47 -9.09 -22.31
C LYS A 185 32.36 -8.47 -23.71
N PRO A 186 32.13 -7.15 -23.82
CA PRO A 186 32.05 -6.49 -25.12
C PRO A 186 33.34 -6.64 -25.94
N SER A 187 33.19 -6.79 -27.26
CA SER A 187 34.32 -6.88 -28.18
C SER A 187 34.68 -5.50 -28.77
N PRO A 188 35.96 -5.12 -28.84
CA PRO A 188 36.42 -3.96 -29.61
C PRO A 188 36.12 -4.04 -31.11
N SER A 189 35.86 -5.25 -31.65
CA SER A 189 35.52 -5.47 -33.06
C SER A 189 34.06 -5.13 -33.39
N LEU A 190 33.22 -4.91 -32.38
CA LEU A 190 31.82 -4.55 -32.52
C LEU A 190 31.60 -3.08 -32.18
N ALA A 191 30.48 -2.53 -32.63
CA ALA A 191 30.11 -1.15 -32.34
C ALA A 191 30.01 -0.91 -30.81
N LYS A 192 30.41 0.28 -30.38
CA LYS A 192 30.30 0.65 -28.97
C LYS A 192 28.82 0.65 -28.55
N GLY A 193 28.52 -0.01 -27.44
CA GLY A 193 27.15 -0.13 -26.91
C GLY A 193 26.44 -1.44 -27.26
N THR A 194 27.00 -2.26 -28.14
CA THR A 194 26.45 -3.59 -28.50
C THR A 194 26.33 -4.53 -27.30
N GLY A 195 27.29 -4.50 -26.37
CA GLY A 195 27.27 -5.35 -25.17
C GLY A 195 27.94 -6.70 -25.37
N SER A 196 27.48 -7.71 -24.62
CA SER A 196 27.94 -9.10 -24.69
C SER A 196 26.74 -10.03 -24.69
N TRP A 197 26.91 -11.25 -25.21
CA TRP A 197 25.87 -12.26 -25.21
C TRP A 197 25.31 -12.51 -23.80
N ASP A 198 26.18 -12.70 -22.80
CA ASP A 198 25.76 -12.88 -21.40
C ASP A 198 25.01 -11.66 -20.86
N GLY A 199 25.38 -10.45 -21.30
CA GLY A 199 24.68 -9.22 -20.97
C GLY A 199 23.24 -9.23 -21.48
N HIS A 200 23.03 -9.64 -22.73
CA HIS A 200 21.68 -9.75 -23.30
C HIS A 200 20.87 -10.88 -22.67
N ILE A 201 21.49 -12.02 -22.33
CA ILE A 201 20.84 -13.09 -21.55
C ILE A 201 20.39 -12.58 -20.19
N HIS A 202 21.24 -11.82 -19.48
CA HIS A 202 20.88 -11.22 -18.20
C HIS A 202 19.70 -10.24 -18.34
N GLN A 203 19.70 -9.40 -19.38
CA GLN A 203 18.58 -8.50 -19.65
C GLN A 203 17.29 -9.27 -19.96
N ALA A 204 17.35 -10.29 -20.84
CA ALA A 204 16.20 -11.16 -21.13
C ALA A 204 15.68 -11.87 -19.88
N THR A 205 16.57 -12.32 -18.99
CA THR A 205 16.21 -12.89 -17.68
C THR A 205 15.46 -11.87 -16.82
N GLY A 206 15.92 -10.62 -16.78
CA GLY A 206 15.24 -9.54 -16.05
C GLY A 206 13.82 -9.30 -16.59
N VAL A 207 13.66 -9.22 -17.90
CA VAL A 207 12.34 -9.07 -18.55
C VAL A 207 11.45 -10.28 -18.26
N GLN A 208 11.98 -11.50 -18.34
CA GLN A 208 11.25 -12.73 -18.05
C GLN A 208 10.79 -12.83 -16.60
N ASN A 209 11.62 -12.41 -15.65
CA ASN A 209 11.23 -12.31 -14.24
C ASN A 209 10.08 -11.30 -14.07
N GLY A 210 10.17 -10.14 -14.72
CA GLY A 210 9.08 -9.15 -14.72
C GLY A 210 7.78 -9.67 -15.34
N LEU A 211 7.86 -10.38 -16.47
CA LEU A 211 6.71 -11.03 -17.08
C LEU A 211 6.07 -12.06 -16.13
N ARG A 212 6.87 -12.88 -15.46
CA ARG A 212 6.41 -13.86 -14.47
C ARG A 212 5.67 -13.20 -13.31
N THR A 213 6.22 -12.11 -12.78
CA THR A 213 5.56 -11.32 -11.73
C THR A 213 4.21 -10.78 -12.19
N ALA A 214 4.14 -10.19 -13.39
CA ALA A 214 2.90 -9.62 -13.90
C ALA A 214 1.82 -10.70 -14.17
N VAL A 215 2.20 -11.86 -14.71
CA VAL A 215 1.29 -13.01 -14.89
C VAL A 215 0.81 -13.56 -13.53
N GLY A 216 1.70 -13.60 -12.54
CA GLY A 216 1.36 -13.96 -11.16
C GLY A 216 0.31 -13.02 -10.58
N GLN A 217 0.55 -11.72 -10.65
CA GLN A 217 -0.40 -10.69 -10.20
C GLN A 217 -1.76 -10.80 -10.88
N TYR A 218 -1.80 -11.01 -12.20
CA TYR A 218 -3.05 -11.21 -12.94
C TYR A 218 -3.85 -12.41 -12.39
N THR A 219 -3.14 -13.49 -12.04
CA THR A 219 -3.76 -14.72 -11.51
C THR A 219 -4.22 -14.55 -10.07
N GLU A 220 -3.40 -13.95 -9.20
CA GLU A 220 -3.73 -13.67 -7.80
C GLU A 220 -4.93 -12.72 -7.65
N ARG A 221 -5.07 -11.76 -8.57
CA ARG A 221 -6.22 -10.84 -8.63
C ARG A 221 -7.48 -11.47 -9.22
N GLY A 222 -7.41 -12.73 -9.67
CA GLY A 222 -8.54 -13.44 -10.25
C GLY A 222 -9.02 -12.83 -11.56
N CYS A 223 -8.13 -12.16 -12.30
CA CYS A 223 -8.49 -11.52 -13.55
C CYS A 223 -8.82 -12.57 -14.62
N THR A 224 -9.93 -12.35 -15.33
CA THR A 224 -10.37 -13.18 -16.46
C THR A 224 -10.26 -12.44 -17.78
N GLU A 225 -10.48 -11.12 -17.76
CA GLU A 225 -10.31 -10.23 -18.90
C GLU A 225 -9.42 -9.02 -18.54
N PRO A 226 -8.66 -8.47 -19.52
CA PRO A 226 -8.45 -8.99 -20.88
C PRO A 226 -7.63 -10.29 -20.90
N LYS A 227 -8.06 -11.28 -21.68
CA LYS A 227 -7.41 -12.59 -21.71
C LYS A 227 -5.94 -12.55 -22.18
N ILE A 228 -5.03 -12.87 -21.26
CA ILE A 228 -3.60 -13.02 -21.55
C ILE A 228 -3.34 -14.21 -22.50
N PRO A 229 -2.47 -14.08 -23.54
CA PRO A 229 -2.14 -15.15 -24.47
C PRO A 229 -1.39 -16.28 -23.79
N LYS A 230 -1.72 -17.53 -24.13
CA LYS A 230 -1.06 -18.72 -23.56
C LYS A 230 0.46 -18.67 -23.74
N GLU A 231 0.92 -18.24 -24.91
CA GLU A 231 2.33 -18.04 -25.22
C GLU A 231 3.06 -17.14 -24.21
N CYS A 232 2.43 -16.09 -23.69
CA CYS A 232 3.05 -15.20 -22.71
C CYS A 232 3.19 -15.86 -21.35
N ARG A 233 2.21 -16.71 -20.97
CA ARG A 233 2.29 -17.52 -19.75
C ARG A 233 3.39 -18.57 -19.86
N ASP A 234 3.49 -19.23 -21.02
CA ASP A 234 4.52 -20.23 -21.28
C ASP A 234 5.92 -19.56 -21.28
N LEU A 235 6.05 -18.40 -21.93
CA LEU A 235 7.30 -17.65 -22.05
C LEU A 235 7.85 -17.16 -20.70
N ALA A 236 6.97 -16.87 -19.73
CA ALA A 236 7.36 -16.50 -18.37
C ALA A 236 8.19 -17.58 -17.65
N HIS A 237 8.09 -18.83 -18.09
CA HIS A 237 8.77 -19.99 -17.49
C HIS A 237 9.63 -20.77 -18.49
N ALA A 238 9.71 -20.33 -19.75
CA ALA A 238 10.51 -20.98 -20.78
C ALA A 238 12.02 -20.86 -20.49
N ALA A 239 12.80 -21.85 -20.92
CA ALA A 239 14.26 -21.72 -20.89
C ALA A 239 14.70 -20.68 -21.93
N LEU A 240 15.58 -19.75 -21.52
CA LEU A 240 16.20 -18.82 -22.46
C LEU A 240 17.24 -19.53 -23.35
N PRO A 241 17.51 -19.03 -24.57
CA PRO A 241 18.49 -19.62 -25.47
C PRO A 241 19.88 -19.71 -24.82
N THR A 242 20.49 -20.89 -24.87
CA THR A 242 21.87 -21.09 -24.38
C THR A 242 22.93 -20.89 -25.48
N ARG A 243 22.49 -20.85 -26.74
CA ARG A 243 23.28 -20.61 -27.96
C ARG A 243 22.37 -20.15 -29.11
N PRO A 244 22.92 -19.51 -30.16
CA PRO A 244 22.16 -19.16 -31.37
C PRO A 244 21.63 -20.39 -32.11
N LEU A 245 20.61 -20.18 -32.95
CA LEU A 245 20.10 -21.23 -33.84
C LEU A 245 21.13 -21.55 -34.93
N LYS A 246 21.28 -22.84 -35.28
CA LYS A 246 22.14 -23.24 -36.41
C LYS A 246 21.55 -22.63 -37.70
N LYS A 247 22.33 -21.81 -38.41
CA LYS A 247 21.98 -21.38 -39.78
C LYS A 247 21.77 -22.65 -40.61
N LYS A 248 20.55 -22.82 -41.15
CA LYS A 248 20.29 -23.86 -42.16
C LYS A 248 21.14 -23.50 -43.38
N THR A 249 22.21 -24.26 -43.60
CA THR A 249 23.00 -24.27 -44.84
C THR A 249 22.16 -24.69 -46.01
#